data_AF-A0A5R8NBD0-F1
#
_entry.id   AF-A0A5R8NBD0-F1
#
_cell.length_a   1.000
_cell.length_b   1.000
_cell.length_c   1.000
_cell.angle_alpha   90.00
_cell.angle_beta   90.00
_cell.angle_gamma   90.00
#
_symmetry.space_group_name_H-M   'P 1'
#
loop_
_entity.id
_entity.type
_entity.pdbx_description
1 polymer ?
#
loop_
_entity_poly.entity_id
_entity_poly.type
_entity_poly.pdbx_seq_one_letter_code
_entity_poly.pdbx_strand_id
1 'polypeptide(L)'
;MKIFETRFGAGKGMEEVRIDPVQERLWAAAFGVETLDGMFDLVTAAEAIPRFDEAIDRFNHEPDLLRPLLDPSDFRGLRGNRRVLEQMRATLADHPDATISGMVED
;
A
#
# COMPACT_ATOMS: atom_id res chain seq x y z
N MET A 1 -9.26 11.82 0.65
CA MET A 1 -8.28 10.90 1.26
C MET A 1 -8.45 9.56 0.58
N LYS A 2 -7.38 8.80 0.30
CA LYS A 2 -7.51 7.51 -0.40
C LYS A 2 -7.46 6.36 0.59
N ILE A 3 -8.25 5.32 0.35
CA ILE A 3 -8.28 4.11 1.20
C ILE A 3 -7.93 2.88 0.36
N PHE A 4 -7.06 2.04 0.91
CA PHE A 4 -6.98 0.63 0.54
C PHE A 4 -7.80 -0.19 1.54
N GLU A 5 -8.78 -0.94 1.03
CA GLU A 5 -9.62 -1.85 1.80
C GLU A 5 -9.18 -3.28 1.50
N THR A 6 -8.87 -4.06 2.55
CA THR A 6 -8.61 -5.50 2.44
C THR A 6 -9.74 -6.26 3.13
N ARG A 7 -10.42 -7.14 2.39
CA ARG A 7 -11.44 -8.05 2.94
C ARG A 7 -10.91 -9.46 2.99
N PHE A 8 -11.12 -10.16 4.10
CA PHE A 8 -10.56 -11.50 4.33
C PHE A 8 -11.50 -12.38 5.18
N GLY A 9 -11.20 -13.67 5.26
CA GLY A 9 -11.97 -14.63 6.07
C GLY A 9 -13.41 -14.77 5.58
N ALA A 10 -13.59 -14.95 4.26
CA ALA A 10 -14.88 -14.96 3.56
C ALA A 10 -15.73 -13.69 3.82
N GLY A 11 -15.07 -12.52 3.89
CA GLY A 11 -15.72 -11.21 4.05
C GLY A 11 -16.12 -10.86 5.48
N LYS A 12 -15.66 -11.62 6.48
CA LYS A 12 -15.90 -11.32 7.91
C LYS A 12 -14.87 -10.37 8.51
N GLY A 13 -13.68 -10.31 7.94
CA GLY A 13 -12.61 -9.40 8.33
C GLY A 13 -12.47 -8.25 7.32
N MET A 14 -12.16 -7.07 7.83
CA MET A 14 -11.90 -5.87 7.05
C MET A 14 -10.75 -5.08 7.69
N GLU A 15 -9.80 -4.64 6.87
CA GLU A 15 -8.74 -3.72 7.24
C GLU A 15 -8.73 -2.54 6.26
N GLU A 16 -8.65 -1.32 6.79
CA GLU A 16 -8.56 -0.10 6.00
C GLU A 16 -7.23 0.61 6.27
N VAL A 17 -6.51 0.93 5.20
CA VAL A 17 -5.32 1.77 5.26
C VAL A 17 -5.60 3.09 4.57
N ARG A 18 -5.66 4.16 5.36
CA ARG A 18 -5.79 5.54 4.89
C ARG A 18 -4.44 6.06 4.38
N ILE A 19 -4.47 6.65 3.19
CA ILE A 19 -3.36 7.34 2.54
C ILE A 19 -3.71 8.82 2.46
N ASP A 20 -2.95 9.62 3.21
CA ASP A 20 -3.08 11.07 3.17
C ASP A 20 -2.55 11.61 1.82
N PRO A 21 -3.07 12.75 1.32
CA PRO A 21 -2.57 13.35 0.07
C PRO A 21 -1.05 13.57 0.06
N VAL A 22 -0.47 13.86 1.23
CA VAL A 22 0.98 14.06 1.41
C VAL A 22 1.80 12.77 1.27
N GLN A 23 1.18 11.59 1.40
CA GLN A 23 1.81 10.28 1.25
C GLN A 23 1.70 9.71 -0.17
N GLU A 24 0.74 10.21 -0.96
CA GLU A 24 0.37 9.60 -2.23
C GLU A 24 1.54 9.53 -3.22
N ARG A 25 2.30 10.62 -3.37
CA ARG A 25 3.43 10.67 -4.31
C ARG A 25 4.52 9.66 -3.95
N LEU A 26 4.79 9.47 -2.66
CA LEU A 26 5.76 8.50 -2.17
C LEU A 26 5.28 7.06 -2.47
N TRP A 27 4.00 6.79 -2.22
CA TRP A 27 3.40 5.47 -2.45
C TRP A 27 3.29 5.13 -3.93
N ALA A 28 2.88 6.07 -4.78
CA ALA A 28 2.82 5.89 -6.23
C ALA A 28 4.22 5.53 -6.78
N ALA A 29 5.26 6.25 -6.35
CA ALA A 29 6.63 5.92 -6.71
C ALA A 29 7.09 4.55 -6.18
N ALA A 30 6.72 4.19 -4.95
CA ALA A 30 7.02 2.87 -4.39
C ALA A 30 6.35 1.75 -5.20
N PHE A 31 5.14 1.95 -5.69
CA PHE A 31 4.46 1.00 -6.58
C PHE A 31 4.86 1.12 -8.06
N GLY A 32 5.62 2.15 -8.43
CA GLY A 32 6.11 2.33 -9.80
C GLY A 32 5.02 2.77 -10.76
N VAL A 33 4.03 3.50 -10.25
CA VAL A 33 2.88 4.05 -10.99
C VAL A 33 2.89 5.58 -10.89
N GLU A 34 2.24 6.26 -11.83
CA GLU A 34 2.15 7.72 -11.81
C GLU A 34 1.21 8.23 -10.71
N THR A 35 0.10 7.52 -10.50
CA THR A 35 -0.88 7.80 -9.46
C THR A 35 -1.37 6.49 -8.84
N LEU A 36 -1.94 6.54 -7.64
CA LEU A 36 -2.59 5.38 -7.02
C LEU A 36 -4.00 5.11 -7.60
N ASP A 37 -4.43 5.88 -8.60
CA ASP A 37 -5.77 5.74 -9.17
C ASP A 37 -5.90 4.46 -10.01
N GLY A 38 -7.00 3.73 -9.80
CA GLY A 38 -7.24 2.43 -10.42
C GLY A 38 -6.34 1.33 -9.86
N MET A 39 -5.55 1.61 -8.82
CA MET A 39 -4.68 0.62 -8.22
C MET A 39 -5.48 -0.36 -7.36
N PHE A 40 -5.48 -1.63 -7.78
CA PHE A 40 -6.23 -2.73 -7.19
C PHE A 40 -7.76 -2.57 -7.28
N ASP A 41 -8.39 -3.33 -8.17
CA ASP A 41 -9.85 -3.50 -8.24
C ASP A 41 -10.19 -4.96 -7.92
N LEU A 42 -10.61 -5.22 -6.68
CA LEU A 42 -10.90 -6.57 -6.16
C LEU A 42 -9.81 -7.61 -6.46
N VAL A 43 -8.54 -7.19 -6.37
CA VAL A 43 -7.38 -8.01 -6.70
C VAL A 43 -7.16 -9.05 -5.61
N THR A 44 -6.85 -10.28 -6.00
CA THR A 44 -6.63 -11.38 -5.04
C THR A 44 -5.30 -11.23 -4.30
N ALA A 45 -5.18 -11.84 -3.12
CA ALA A 45 -3.92 -11.87 -2.37
C ALA A 45 -2.73 -12.36 -3.23
N ALA A 46 -2.93 -13.41 -4.03
CA ALA A 46 -1.88 -13.98 -4.88
C ALA A 46 -1.35 -13.00 -5.95
N GLU A 47 -2.23 -12.14 -6.48
CA GLU A 47 -1.88 -11.13 -7.48
C GLU A 47 -1.32 -9.85 -6.84
N ALA A 48 -1.81 -9.49 -5.65
CA ALA A 48 -1.41 -8.28 -4.94
C ALA A 48 -0.03 -8.42 -4.27
N ILE A 49 0.27 -9.57 -3.63
CA ILE A 49 1.51 -9.77 -2.86
C ILE A 49 2.77 -9.41 -3.67
N PRO A 50 2.96 -9.85 -4.93
CA PRO A 50 4.12 -9.45 -5.72
C PRO A 50 4.31 -7.93 -5.85
N ARG A 51 3.21 -7.17 -5.97
CA ARG A 51 3.26 -5.70 -6.05
C ARG A 51 3.68 -5.07 -4.73
N PHE A 52 3.24 -5.63 -3.60
CA PHE A 52 3.71 -5.19 -2.29
C PHE A 52 5.18 -5.55 -2.07
N ASP A 53 5.60 -6.74 -2.46
CA ASP A 53 7.00 -7.17 -2.35
C ASP A 53 7.92 -6.23 -3.16
N GLU A 54 7.57 -5.90 -4.40
CA GLU A 54 8.30 -4.89 -5.21
C GLU A 54 8.34 -3.51 -4.54
N ALA A 55 7.22 -3.05 -3.99
CA ALA A 55 7.18 -1.74 -3.32
C ALA A 55 8.04 -1.70 -2.05
N ILE A 56 7.99 -2.75 -1.24
CA ILE A 56 8.82 -2.90 -0.04
C ILE A 56 10.30 -2.99 -0.42
N ASP A 57 10.63 -3.69 -1.51
CA ASP A 57 11.99 -3.81 -2.03
C ASP A 57 12.57 -2.44 -2.39
N ARG A 58 11.79 -1.58 -3.08
CA ARG A 58 12.20 -0.20 -3.36
C ARG A 58 12.50 0.61 -2.10
N PHE A 59 11.71 0.45 -1.03
CA PHE A 59 12.02 1.10 0.25
C PHE A 59 13.33 0.63 0.88
N ASN A 60 13.70 -0.64 0.66
CA ASN A 60 14.90 -1.24 1.23
C ASN A 60 16.16 -0.93 0.42
N HIS A 61 16.04 -0.89 -0.90
CA HIS A 61 17.19 -0.84 -1.81
C HIS A 61 17.34 0.49 -2.56
N GLU A 62 16.27 1.28 -2.67
CA GLU A 62 16.27 2.57 -3.39
C GLU A 62 15.80 3.76 -2.52
N PRO A 63 16.21 3.87 -1.23
CA PRO A 63 15.71 4.93 -0.36
C PRO A 63 16.09 6.34 -0.81
N ASP A 64 17.18 6.49 -1.58
CA ASP A 64 17.62 7.78 -2.10
C ASP A 64 16.72 8.29 -3.24
N LEU A 65 16.00 7.40 -3.93
CA LEU A 65 14.98 7.79 -4.91
C LEU A 65 13.66 8.20 -4.25
N LEU A 66 13.35 7.61 -3.09
CA LEU A 66 12.11 7.85 -2.38
C LEU A 66 12.18 9.04 -1.41
N ARG A 67 13.34 9.28 -0.77
CA ARG A 67 13.52 10.37 0.21
C ARG A 67 13.13 11.75 -0.32
N PRO A 68 13.43 12.14 -1.58
CA PRO A 68 13.00 13.44 -2.13
C PRO A 68 11.49 13.58 -2.31
N LEU A 69 10.74 12.46 -2.29
CA LEU A 69 9.28 12.43 -2.46
C LEU A 69 8.54 12.47 -1.12
N LEU A 70 9.25 12.31 0.00
CA LEU A 70 8.67 12.37 1.33
C LEU A 70 8.28 13.81 1.67
N ASP A 71 6.99 14.04 1.92
CA ASP A 71 6.53 15.34 2.40
C ASP A 71 6.99 15.57 3.86
N PRO A 72 7.49 16.77 4.22
CA PRO A 72 7.89 17.09 5.59
C PRO A 72 6.77 16.93 6.63
N SER A 73 5.51 16.98 6.19
CA SER A 73 4.30 16.84 7.03
C SER A 73 3.88 15.38 7.19
N ASP A 74 4.49 14.44 6.46
CA ASP A 74 4.21 13.02 6.61
C ASP A 74 4.81 12.46 7.90
N PHE A 75 3.95 12.31 8.90
CA PHE A 75 4.31 11.80 10.22
C PHE A 75 4.87 10.36 10.20
N ARG A 76 4.61 9.58 9.15
CA ARG A 76 5.09 8.19 9.05
C ARG A 76 6.58 8.15 8.67
N GLY A 77 7.05 9.10 7.87
CA GLY A 77 8.37 9.05 7.25
C GLY A 77 8.57 7.79 6.39
N LEU A 78 9.77 7.61 5.84
CA LEU A 78 10.05 6.42 5.00
C LEU A 78 9.83 5.10 5.75
N ARG A 79 10.28 5.01 7.00
CA ARG A 79 10.17 3.78 7.80
C ARG A 79 8.72 3.44 8.13
N GLY A 80 7.90 4.42 8.48
CA GLY A 80 6.50 4.19 8.81
C GLY A 80 5.71 3.74 7.58
N ASN A 81 5.92 4.38 6.43
CA ASN A 81 5.27 3.96 5.18
C ASN A 81 5.65 2.53 4.78
N ARG A 82 6.94 2.18 4.85
CA ARG A 82 7.38 0.80 4.61
C ARG A 82 6.70 -0.20 5.55
N ARG A 83 6.62 0.13 6.85
CA ARG A 83 5.98 -0.75 7.84
C ARG A 83 4.49 -0.99 7.56
N VAL A 84 3.78 0.02 7.05
CA VAL A 84 2.38 -0.14 6.65
C VAL A 84 2.26 -1.10 5.46
N LEU A 85 3.13 -0.98 4.45
CA LEU A 85 3.17 -1.92 3.33
C LEU A 85 3.49 -3.36 3.79
N GLU A 86 4.47 -3.52 4.68
CA GLU A 86 4.81 -4.82 5.30
C GLU A 86 3.60 -5.42 6.03
N GLN A 87 2.82 -4.60 6.74
CA GLN A 87 1.62 -5.04 7.46
C GLN A 87 0.51 -5.49 6.50
N MET A 88 0.19 -4.68 5.48
CA MET A 88 -0.81 -5.06 4.47
C MET A 88 -0.42 -6.35 3.76
N ARG A 89 0.86 -6.48 3.40
CA ARG A 89 1.42 -7.69 2.77
C ARG A 89 1.31 -8.91 3.68
N ALA A 90 1.53 -8.74 4.99
CA ALA A 90 1.36 -9.81 5.97
C ALA A 90 -0.11 -10.25 6.07
N THR A 91 -1.06 -9.31 6.15
CA THR A 91 -2.50 -9.61 6.14
C THR A 91 -2.89 -10.43 4.90
N LEU A 92 -2.44 -10.03 3.70
CA LEU A 92 -2.71 -10.76 2.46
C LEU A 92 -2.10 -12.17 2.46
N ALA A 93 -0.91 -12.34 3.05
CA ALA A 93 -0.25 -13.65 3.12
C ALA A 93 -0.92 -14.60 4.13
N ASP A 94 -1.40 -14.07 5.25
CA ASP A 94 -2.11 -14.84 6.28
C ASP A 94 -3.53 -15.23 5.85
N HIS A 95 -4.09 -14.51 4.86
CA HIS A 95 -5.42 -14.74 4.32
C HIS A 95 -5.40 -14.93 2.80
N PRO A 96 -5.13 -16.16 2.30
CA PRO A 96 -5.09 -16.43 0.86
C PRO A 96 -6.42 -16.19 0.13
N ASP A 97 -7.54 -16.15 0.85
CA ASP A 97 -8.88 -15.83 0.33
C ASP A 97 -9.16 -14.31 0.31
N ALA A 98 -8.20 -13.49 0.74
CA ALA A 98 -8.37 -12.05 0.79
C ALA A 98 -8.40 -11.41 -0.59
N THR A 99 -9.13 -10.31 -0.67
CA THR A 99 -9.10 -9.36 -1.78
C THR A 99 -8.76 -7.97 -1.27
N ILE A 100 -8.04 -7.22 -2.09
CA ILE A 100 -7.72 -5.81 -1.86
C ILE A 100 -8.33 -4.95 -2.95
N SER A 101 -8.91 -3.83 -2.52
CA SER A 101 -9.41 -2.78 -3.40
C SER A 101 -8.79 -1.45 -2.98
N GLY A 102 -8.30 -0.69 -3.94
CA GLY A 102 -7.95 0.71 -3.75
C GLY A 102 -9.07 1.65 -4.17
N MET A 103 -8.93 2.91 -3.76
CA MET A 103 -9.77 4.05 -4.17
C MET A 103 -11.20 4.11 -3.65
N VAL A 104 -11.46 3.68 -2.42
CA VAL A 104 -12.63 4.26 -1.74
C VAL A 104 -12.22 5.68 -1.32
N GLU A 105 -12.81 6.69 -1.96
CA GLU A 105 -12.76 8.05 -1.41
C GLU A 105 -13.56 8.07 -0.11
N ASP A 106 -12.92 8.48 0.99
CA ASP A 106 -13.59 8.83 2.26
C ASP A 106 -14.15 10.25 2.18
#